data_AF-A0A645B4Y8-F1
#
_entry.id   AF-A0A645B4Y8-F1
#
_cell.length_a   1.000
_cell.length_b   1.000
_cell.length_c   1.000
_cell.angle_alpha   90.00
_cell.angle_beta   90.00
_cell.angle_gamma   90.00
#
_symmetry.space_group_name_H-M   'P 1'
#
loop_
_entity.id
_entity.type
_entity.pdbx_description
1 polymer ?
#
loop_
_entity_poly.entity_id
_entity_poly.type
_entity_poly.pdbx_seq_one_letter_code
_entity_poly.pdbx_strand_id
1 'polypeptide(L)'
;MGVLIAILGGLLIQKLKLEKYLQPDILVFTGKKQLLQKYQGKSIPLKARLKLWTKEMTEITKKIYPYVLLGVSLGALIHGLVPETLVSQSLASKSWWNVPLAVLLGVPLYANSVSVIPIIEALVNKGVPMGSALAFMTATVTLSIPEAMMLKKVLKWQLLAIFFGITTVAIILIGYLFNLPL
;
A
#
# COMPACT_ATOMS: atom_id res chain seq x y z
N MET A 1 -3.59 20.31 6.27
CA MET A 1 -2.34 19.55 6.07
C MET A 1 -2.44 18.55 4.92
N GLY A 2 -3.31 17.51 4.99
CA GLY A 2 -3.36 16.46 3.95
C GLY A 2 -3.64 16.93 2.52
N VAL A 3 -4.57 17.88 2.33
CA VAL A 3 -4.87 18.45 1.00
C VAL A 3 -3.67 19.17 0.38
N LEU A 4 -2.90 19.89 1.21
CA LEU A 4 -1.73 20.64 0.74
C LEU A 4 -0.63 19.69 0.27
N ILE A 5 -0.41 18.60 1.01
CA ILE A 5 0.53 17.53 0.66
C ILE A 5 0.10 16.84 -0.64
N ALA A 6 -1.21 16.59 -0.82
CA ALA A 6 -1.73 16.00 -2.05
C ALA A 6 -1.50 16.91 -3.27
N ILE A 7 -1.72 18.23 -3.13
CA ILE A 7 -1.48 19.20 -4.21
C ILE A 7 0.01 19.24 -4.57
N LEU A 8 0.90 19.37 -3.59
CA LEU A 8 2.35 19.41 -3.81
C LEU A 8 2.86 18.11 -4.43
N GLY A 9 2.38 16.96 -3.93
CA GLY A 9 2.68 15.65 -4.49
C GLY A 9 2.24 15.53 -5.95
N GLY A 10 1.04 15.99 -6.28
CA GLY A 10 0.53 16.02 -7.66
C GLY A 10 1.40 16.85 -8.60
N LEU A 11 1.79 18.06 -8.16
CA LEU A 11 2.68 18.94 -8.93
C LEU A 11 4.07 18.32 -9.15
N LEU A 12 4.60 17.64 -8.13
CA LEU A 12 5.88 16.96 -8.22
C LEU A 12 5.84 15.79 -9.21
N ILE A 13 4.80 14.94 -9.12
CA ILE A 13 4.59 13.81 -10.04
C ILE A 13 4.51 14.29 -11.49
N GLN A 14 3.82 15.41 -11.72
CA GLN A 14 3.67 16.02 -13.04
C GLN A 14 5.00 16.55 -13.58
N LYS A 15 5.81 17.22 -12.74
CA LYS A 15 7.17 17.65 -13.11
C LYS A 15 8.09 16.46 -13.44
N LEU A 16 7.98 15.37 -12.69
CA LEU A 16 8.82 14.17 -12.87
C LEU A 16 8.36 13.28 -14.04
N LYS A 17 7.24 13.61 -14.71
CA LYS A 17 6.65 12.85 -15.83
C LYS A 17 6.55 11.35 -15.52
N LEU A 18 6.15 11.00 -14.30
CA LEU A 18 6.08 9.61 -13.84
C LEU A 18 4.98 8.80 -14.54
N GLU A 19 4.12 9.45 -15.30
CA GLU A 19 3.12 8.84 -16.19
C GLU A 19 3.71 7.77 -17.10
N LYS A 20 4.98 7.93 -17.53
CA LYS A 20 5.70 6.94 -18.35
C LYS A 20 5.93 5.58 -17.64
N TYR A 21 5.74 5.52 -16.34
CA TYR A 21 5.86 4.30 -15.52
C TYR A 21 4.52 3.72 -15.08
N LEU A 22 3.40 4.26 -15.55
CA LEU A 22 2.09 3.63 -15.42
C LEU A 22 1.94 2.55 -16.50
N GLN A 23 1.23 1.47 -16.16
CA GLN A 23 0.89 0.45 -17.16
C GLN A 23 -0.16 1.00 -18.14
N PRO A 24 0.03 0.83 -19.46
CA PRO A 24 -0.92 1.35 -20.46
C PRO A 24 -2.32 0.71 -20.34
N ASP A 25 -2.41 -0.50 -19.78
CA ASP A 25 -3.64 -1.30 -19.68
C ASP A 25 -4.66 -0.80 -18.63
N ILE A 26 -4.29 0.17 -17.78
CA ILE A 26 -5.16 0.73 -16.73
C ILE A 26 -5.69 2.13 -17.07
N LEU A 27 -5.46 2.62 -18.28
CA LEU A 27 -6.17 3.80 -18.79
C LEU A 27 -7.63 3.43 -19.09
N VAL A 28 -8.44 3.40 -18.02
CA VAL A 28 -9.91 3.18 -17.99
C VAL A 28 -10.67 4.16 -18.91
N PHE A 29 -10.00 5.18 -19.44
CA PHE A 29 -10.53 6.11 -20.43
C PHE A 29 -10.95 5.45 -21.75
N THR A 30 -10.56 4.21 -22.02
CA THR A 30 -10.92 3.50 -23.26
C THR A 30 -12.42 3.24 -23.38
N GLY A 31 -13.10 2.79 -22.32
CA GLY A 31 -14.53 2.47 -22.38
C GLY A 31 -15.45 3.70 -22.52
N LYS A 32 -15.12 4.79 -21.82
CA LYS A 32 -15.80 6.08 -21.99
C LYS A 32 -15.57 6.67 -23.39
N LYS A 33 -14.34 6.60 -23.92
CA LYS A 33 -14.04 7.06 -25.30
C LYS A 33 -14.80 6.25 -26.35
N GLN A 34 -14.91 4.92 -26.18
CA GLN A 34 -15.70 4.06 -27.07
C GLN A 34 -17.20 4.40 -27.05
N LEU A 35 -17.78 4.72 -25.89
CA LEU A 35 -19.18 5.17 -25.81
C LEU A 35 -19.39 6.54 -26.46
N LEU A 36 -18.47 7.49 -26.24
CA LEU A 36 -18.55 8.82 -26.85
C LEU A 36 -18.44 8.74 -28.39
N GLN A 37 -17.64 7.82 -28.90
CA GLN A 37 -17.53 7.53 -30.33
C GLN A 37 -18.77 6.83 -30.88
N LYS A 38 -19.35 5.88 -30.12
CA LYS A 38 -20.56 5.13 -30.51
C LYS A 38 -21.84 5.99 -30.52
N TYR A 39 -21.91 7.01 -29.66
CA TYR A 39 -23.07 7.90 -29.55
C TYR A 39 -22.85 9.29 -30.18
N GLN A 40 -21.69 9.55 -30.82
CA GLN A 40 -21.38 10.78 -31.57
C GLN A 40 -21.85 12.08 -30.90
N GLY A 41 -21.62 12.21 -29.58
CA GLY A 41 -21.99 13.42 -28.83
C GLY A 41 -23.49 13.56 -28.46
N LYS A 42 -24.35 12.59 -28.77
CA LYS A 42 -25.74 12.53 -28.27
C LYS A 42 -25.81 12.03 -26.82
N SER A 43 -26.94 12.27 -26.15
CA SER A 43 -27.16 11.87 -24.76
C SER A 43 -27.04 10.34 -24.62
N ILE A 44 -26.00 9.91 -23.89
CA ILE A 44 -25.75 8.49 -23.64
C ILE A 44 -26.87 7.97 -22.70
N PRO A 45 -27.67 6.98 -23.11
CA PRO A 45 -28.77 6.47 -22.30
C PRO A 45 -28.26 5.81 -21.00
N LEU A 46 -29.01 5.98 -19.91
CA LEU A 46 -28.62 5.53 -18.56
C LEU A 46 -28.30 4.02 -18.52
N LYS A 47 -29.07 3.19 -19.24
CA LYS A 47 -28.83 1.75 -19.39
C LYS A 47 -27.48 1.42 -20.02
N ALA A 48 -27.03 2.21 -21.01
CA ALA A 48 -25.74 2.00 -21.65
C ALA A 48 -24.57 2.37 -20.72
N ARG A 49 -24.75 3.39 -19.88
CA ARG A 49 -23.77 3.77 -18.84
C ARG A 49 -23.66 2.68 -17.76
N LEU A 50 -24.79 2.19 -17.27
CA LEU A 50 -24.83 1.11 -16.27
C LEU A 50 -24.24 -0.19 -16.81
N LYS A 51 -24.52 -0.53 -18.08
CA LYS A 51 -23.94 -1.72 -18.73
C LYS A 51 -22.43 -1.60 -18.92
N LEU A 52 -21.91 -0.42 -19.26
CA LEU A 52 -20.46 -0.21 -19.32
C LEU A 52 -19.84 -0.33 -17.92
N TRP A 53 -20.40 0.36 -16.93
CA TRP A 53 -19.88 0.35 -15.56
C TRP A 53 -19.83 -1.07 -14.99
N THR A 54 -20.91 -1.85 -15.13
CA THR A 54 -20.94 -3.25 -14.68
C THR A 54 -19.92 -4.12 -15.41
N LYS A 55 -19.74 -3.93 -16.73
CA LYS A 55 -18.75 -4.65 -17.51
C LYS A 55 -17.32 -4.33 -17.07
N GLU A 56 -16.98 -3.05 -16.97
CA GLU A 56 -15.65 -2.59 -16.53
C GLU A 56 -15.34 -3.05 -15.10
N MET A 57 -16.31 -2.90 -14.19
CA MET A 57 -16.17 -3.32 -12.80
C MET A 57 -15.93 -4.83 -12.70
N THR A 58 -16.66 -5.63 -13.49
CA THR A 58 -16.46 -7.08 -13.57
C THR A 58 -15.09 -7.44 -14.16
N GLU A 59 -14.63 -6.77 -15.22
CA GLU A 59 -13.33 -7.02 -15.84
C GLU A 59 -12.17 -6.65 -14.91
N ILE A 60 -12.24 -5.50 -14.24
CA ILE A 60 -11.24 -5.05 -13.27
C ILE A 60 -11.20 -6.03 -12.09
N THR A 61 -12.37 -6.41 -11.56
CA THR A 61 -12.47 -7.37 -10.45
C THR A 61 -11.87 -8.71 -10.85
N LYS A 62 -12.25 -9.29 -12.00
CA LYS A 62 -11.67 -10.54 -12.49
C LYS A 62 -10.17 -10.48 -12.69
N LYS A 63 -9.65 -9.33 -13.17
CA LYS A 63 -8.21 -9.13 -13.28
C LYS A 63 -7.58 -9.16 -11.88
N ILE A 64 -8.02 -8.31 -10.96
CA ILE A 64 -7.41 -8.08 -9.64
C ILE A 64 -7.58 -9.27 -8.69
N TYR A 65 -8.73 -9.96 -8.73
CA TYR A 65 -9.12 -11.05 -7.85
C TYR A 65 -8.04 -12.11 -7.61
N PRO A 66 -7.42 -12.76 -8.62
CA PRO A 66 -6.40 -13.78 -8.37
C PRO A 66 -5.17 -13.25 -7.64
N TYR A 67 -4.83 -11.97 -7.81
CA TYR A 67 -3.67 -11.36 -7.15
C TYR A 67 -3.97 -11.00 -5.70
N VAL A 68 -5.20 -10.52 -5.44
CA VAL A 68 -5.68 -10.32 -4.07
C VAL A 68 -5.76 -11.67 -3.35
N LEU A 69 -6.29 -12.71 -3.99
CA LEU A 69 -6.37 -14.04 -3.42
C LEU A 69 -4.98 -14.60 -3.09
N LEU A 70 -4.01 -14.49 -4.02
CA LEU A 70 -2.63 -14.88 -3.78
C LEU A 70 -1.98 -14.06 -2.67
N GLY A 71 -2.13 -12.73 -2.68
CA GLY A 71 -1.59 -11.84 -1.67
C GLY A 71 -2.15 -12.18 -0.28
N VAL A 72 -3.47 -12.28 -0.13
CA VAL A 72 -4.13 -12.63 1.14
C VAL A 72 -3.73 -14.02 1.60
N SER A 73 -3.64 -15.00 0.69
CA SER A 73 -3.22 -16.36 1.05
C SER A 73 -1.78 -16.38 1.56
N LEU A 74 -0.86 -15.69 0.88
CA LEU A 74 0.53 -15.55 1.33
C LEU A 74 0.62 -14.79 2.66
N GLY A 75 -0.12 -13.68 2.80
CA GLY A 75 -0.17 -12.91 4.04
C GLY A 75 -0.74 -13.70 5.22
N ALA A 76 -1.79 -14.51 5.00
CA ALA A 76 -2.38 -15.37 6.02
C ALA A 76 -1.44 -16.50 6.45
N LEU A 77 -0.70 -17.11 5.51
CA LEU A 77 0.34 -18.09 5.82
C LEU A 77 1.45 -17.46 6.67
N ILE A 78 1.85 -16.23 6.35
CA ILE A 78 2.90 -15.52 7.09
C ILE A 78 2.41 -15.07 8.48
N HIS A 79 1.13 -14.71 8.62
CA HIS A 79 0.55 -14.38 9.92
C HIS A 79 0.66 -15.55 10.92
N GLY A 80 0.59 -16.81 10.44
CA GLY A 80 0.86 -18.00 11.25
C GLY A 80 2.33 -18.23 11.59
N LEU A 81 3.27 -17.60 10.87
CA LEU A 81 4.73 -17.78 11.00
C LEU A 81 5.41 -16.71 11.86
N VAL A 82 4.75 -15.58 12.14
CA VAL A 82 5.30 -14.51 12.99
C VAL A 82 4.54 -14.42 14.32
N PRO A 83 4.85 -15.29 15.30
CA PRO A 83 4.35 -15.15 16.65
C PRO A 83 4.64 -13.76 17.21
N GLU A 84 3.63 -13.17 17.84
CA GLU A 84 3.75 -11.91 18.58
C GLU A 84 4.89 -11.96 19.62
N THR A 85 5.21 -13.17 20.11
CA THR A 85 6.35 -13.45 21.01
C THR A 85 7.71 -13.28 20.32
N LEU A 86 7.87 -13.70 19.06
CA LEU A 86 9.12 -13.49 18.31
C LEU A 86 9.34 -12.01 18.01
N VAL A 87 8.28 -11.28 17.65
CA VAL A 87 8.35 -9.84 17.36
C VAL A 87 8.72 -9.06 18.63
N SER A 88 8.01 -9.33 19.74
CA SER A 88 8.29 -8.66 21.00
C SER A 88 9.70 -8.96 21.53
N GLN A 89 10.17 -10.21 21.51
CA GLN A 89 11.55 -10.53 21.94
C GLN A 89 12.62 -9.91 21.04
N SER A 90 12.41 -9.90 19.72
CA SER A 90 13.40 -9.35 18.77
C SER A 90 13.45 -7.82 18.81
N LEU A 91 12.31 -7.15 19.09
CA LEU A 91 12.19 -5.70 19.07
C LEU A 91 12.26 -5.04 20.46
N ALA A 92 12.23 -5.81 21.56
CA ALA A 92 12.28 -5.27 22.93
C ALA A 92 13.67 -4.73 23.33
N SER A 93 14.74 -5.09 22.62
CA SER A 93 16.06 -4.52 22.90
C SER A 93 16.09 -3.02 22.58
N LYS A 94 16.94 -2.22 23.22
CA LYS A 94 17.12 -0.80 22.84
C LYS A 94 18.24 -0.64 21.81
N SER A 95 18.15 -1.40 20.72
CA SER A 95 19.17 -1.37 19.66
C SER A 95 18.73 -0.52 18.48
N TRP A 96 19.70 0.14 17.84
CA TRP A 96 19.43 0.96 16.64
C TRP A 96 18.84 0.12 15.49
N TRP A 97 19.20 -1.16 15.34
CA TRP A 97 18.69 -1.99 14.26
C TRP A 97 17.21 -2.41 14.42
N ASN A 98 16.57 -2.12 15.55
CA ASN A 98 15.19 -2.56 15.80
C ASN A 98 14.18 -1.85 14.90
N VAL A 99 14.43 -0.60 14.50
CA VAL A 99 13.53 0.11 13.59
C VAL A 99 13.57 -0.48 12.17
N PRO A 100 14.74 -0.69 11.54
CA PRO A 100 14.82 -1.45 10.29
C PRO A 100 14.23 -2.87 10.39
N LEU A 101 14.50 -3.58 11.49
CA LEU A 101 13.95 -4.92 11.68
C LEU A 101 12.41 -4.89 11.80
N ALA A 102 11.85 -3.92 12.51
CA ALA A 102 10.42 -3.70 12.61
C ALA A 102 9.79 -3.49 11.22
N VAL A 103 10.44 -2.73 10.34
CA VAL A 103 9.96 -2.57 8.96
C VAL A 103 10.01 -3.89 8.20
N LEU A 104 11.11 -4.63 8.29
CA LEU A 104 11.26 -5.93 7.63
C LEU A 104 10.25 -6.97 8.11
N LEU A 105 9.92 -6.98 9.40
CA LEU A 105 8.90 -7.86 9.97
C LEU A 105 7.48 -7.42 9.61
N GLY A 106 7.26 -6.12 9.39
CA GLY A 106 5.97 -5.58 8.98
C GLY A 106 5.65 -5.85 7.51
N VAL A 107 6.62 -5.75 6.59
CA VAL A 107 6.42 -5.91 5.13
C VAL A 107 5.72 -7.22 4.72
N PRO A 108 5.99 -8.38 5.33
CA PRO A 108 5.27 -9.61 5.00
C PRO A 108 3.84 -9.64 5.54
N LEU A 109 3.55 -8.90 6.60
CA LEU A 109 2.26 -8.90 7.28
C LEU A 109 1.29 -7.96 6.58
N TYR A 110 0.04 -8.40 6.44
CA TYR A 110 -1.04 -7.57 5.92
C TYR A 110 -2.01 -7.28 7.05
N ALA A 111 -2.22 -6.00 7.34
CA ALA A 111 -3.23 -5.55 8.26
C ALA A 111 -3.77 -4.19 7.84
N ASN A 112 -5.06 -3.96 8.07
CA ASN A 112 -5.64 -2.65 7.93
C ASN A 112 -5.18 -1.73 9.09
N SER A 113 -5.12 -0.42 8.86
CA SER A 113 -4.63 0.56 9.84
C SER A 113 -5.39 0.56 11.16
N VAL A 114 -6.67 0.15 11.16
CA VAL A 114 -7.49 0.06 12.38
C VAL A 114 -7.24 -1.24 13.12
N SER A 115 -7.12 -2.37 12.41
CA SER A 115 -6.98 -3.70 13.02
C SER A 115 -5.60 -3.94 13.62
N VAL A 116 -4.59 -3.18 13.20
CA VAL A 116 -3.23 -3.31 13.71
C VAL A 116 -3.03 -2.61 15.06
N ILE A 117 -3.93 -1.70 15.46
CA ILE A 117 -3.81 -0.91 16.69
C ILE A 117 -3.65 -1.80 17.95
N PRO A 118 -4.48 -2.83 18.20
CA PRO A 118 -4.34 -3.67 19.39
C PRO A 118 -3.01 -4.44 19.42
N ILE A 119 -2.46 -4.79 18.25
CA ILE A 119 -1.16 -5.46 18.13
C ILE A 119 -0.05 -4.52 18.57
N ILE A 120 -0.11 -3.25 18.15
CA ILE A 120 0.87 -2.23 18.54
C ILE A 120 0.81 -1.99 20.05
N GLU A 121 -0.38 -1.85 20.62
CA GLU A 121 -0.57 -1.69 22.06
C GLU A 121 0.04 -2.87 22.84
N ALA A 122 -0.20 -4.10 22.38
CA ALA A 122 0.37 -5.29 23.00
C ALA A 122 1.91 -5.32 22.90
N LEU A 123 2.51 -4.91 21.77
CA LEU A 123 3.96 -4.83 21.60
C LEU A 123 4.59 -3.77 22.51
N VAL A 124 3.98 -2.58 22.59
CA VAL A 124 4.46 -1.50 23.47
C VAL A 124 4.36 -1.91 24.93
N ASN A 125 3.26 -2.56 25.34
CA ASN A 125 3.09 -3.10 26.69
C ASN A 125 4.13 -4.18 27.04
N LYS A 126 4.66 -4.89 26.04
CA LYS A 126 5.78 -5.86 26.20
C LYS A 126 7.16 -5.20 26.17
N GLY A 127 7.25 -3.87 26.18
CA GLY A 127 8.50 -3.11 26.27
C GLY A 127 9.15 -2.78 24.92
N VAL A 128 8.46 -3.02 23.79
CA VAL A 128 8.96 -2.57 22.49
C VAL A 128 8.96 -1.04 22.43
N PRO A 129 10.05 -0.38 21.98
CA PRO A 129 10.07 1.07 21.81
C PRO A 129 8.96 1.57 20.89
N MET A 130 8.33 2.68 21.25
CA MET A 130 7.18 3.23 20.52
C MET A 130 7.49 3.49 19.03
N GLY A 131 8.67 4.03 18.72
CA GLY A 131 9.09 4.26 17.35
C GLY A 131 9.27 2.98 16.53
N SER A 132 9.76 1.90 17.15
CA SER A 132 9.84 0.58 16.50
C SER A 132 8.45 -0.03 16.26
N ALA A 133 7.54 0.11 17.22
CA ALA A 133 6.16 -0.37 17.06
C ALA A 133 5.40 0.42 15.97
N LEU A 134 5.56 1.75 15.92
CA LEU A 134 4.99 2.59 14.86
C LEU A 134 5.61 2.31 13.49
N ALA A 135 6.91 2.02 13.42
CA ALA A 135 7.57 1.63 12.18
C ALA A 135 7.03 0.30 11.65
N PHE A 136 6.86 -0.70 12.54
CA PHE A 136 6.22 -1.98 12.22
C PHE A 136 4.78 -1.78 11.71
N MET A 137 3.98 -0.97 12.42
CA MET A 137 2.60 -0.63 12.02
C MET A 137 2.56 -0.04 10.60
N THR A 138 3.39 0.98 10.37
CA THR A 138 3.38 1.72 9.10
C THR A 138 3.86 0.84 7.96
N ALA A 139 4.88 0.00 8.19
CA ALA A 139 5.36 -0.95 7.19
C ALA A 139 4.31 -2.02 6.84
N THR A 140 3.62 -2.56 7.85
CA THR A 140 2.54 -3.55 7.68
C THR A 140 1.36 -3.00 6.85
N VAL A 141 1.07 -1.70 6.99
CA VAL A 141 -0.05 -1.03 6.30
C VAL A 141 0.34 -0.51 4.91
N THR A 142 1.61 -0.12 4.72
CA THR A 142 2.03 0.66 3.54
C THR A 142 2.85 -0.16 2.54
N LEU A 143 3.56 -1.19 3.02
CA LEU A 143 4.55 -1.93 2.25
C LEU A 143 4.25 -3.43 2.19
N SER A 144 3.03 -3.86 2.45
CA SER A 144 2.76 -5.29 2.53
C SER A 144 2.92 -5.99 1.18
N ILE A 145 3.20 -7.30 1.20
CA ILE A 145 3.27 -8.13 -0.02
C ILE A 145 1.97 -8.02 -0.84
N PRO A 146 0.76 -8.11 -0.26
CA PRO A 146 -0.48 -7.89 -1.00
C PRO A 146 -0.55 -6.53 -1.70
N GLU A 147 -0.14 -5.44 -1.04
CA GLU A 147 -0.09 -4.11 -1.65
C GLU A 147 0.89 -4.08 -2.83
N ALA A 148 2.08 -4.66 -2.69
CA ALA A 148 3.07 -4.73 -3.76
C ALA A 148 2.52 -5.47 -4.99
N MET A 149 1.83 -6.60 -4.78
CA MET A 149 1.21 -7.39 -5.86
C MET A 149 0.09 -6.64 -6.57
N MET A 150 -0.72 -5.88 -5.82
CA MET A 150 -1.78 -5.06 -6.40
C MET A 150 -1.21 -3.87 -7.18
N LEU A 151 -0.27 -3.13 -6.60
CA LEU A 151 0.36 -1.97 -7.23
C LEU A 151 1.18 -2.34 -8.47
N LYS A 152 1.78 -3.54 -8.50
CA LYS A 152 2.48 -4.05 -9.69
C LYS A 152 1.59 -4.10 -10.94
N LYS A 153 0.26 -4.11 -10.82
CA LYS A 153 -0.65 -4.06 -11.97
C LYS A 153 -0.85 -2.68 -12.55
N VAL A 154 -0.54 -1.67 -11.77
CA VAL A 154 -0.78 -0.27 -12.09
C VAL A 154 0.54 0.41 -12.41
N LEU A 155 1.59 0.02 -11.70
CA LEU A 155 2.92 0.60 -11.78
C LEU A 155 3.89 -0.39 -12.42
N LYS A 156 4.89 0.13 -13.15
CA LYS A 156 6.05 -0.66 -13.56
C LYS A 156 6.92 -0.97 -12.34
N TRP A 157 7.67 -2.07 -12.41
CA TRP A 157 8.58 -2.50 -11.35
C TRP A 157 9.57 -1.41 -10.89
N GLN A 158 10.05 -0.55 -11.80
CA GLN A 158 10.96 0.54 -11.42
C GLN A 158 10.29 1.55 -10.47
N LEU A 159 9.04 1.94 -10.76
CA LEU A 159 8.32 2.90 -9.93
C LEU A 159 7.88 2.28 -8.61
N LEU A 160 7.53 0.99 -8.61
CA LEU A 160 7.23 0.24 -7.40
C LEU A 160 8.46 0.20 -6.47
N ALA A 161 9.65 -0.11 -7.00
CA ALA A 161 10.88 -0.13 -6.22
C ALA A 161 11.23 1.25 -5.64
N ILE A 162 11.07 2.32 -6.42
CA ILE A 162 11.29 3.69 -5.94
C ILE A 162 10.30 4.04 -4.82
N PHE A 163 9.02 3.73 -5.00
CA PHE A 163 7.99 3.98 -3.98
C PHE A 163 8.28 3.23 -2.67
N PHE A 164 8.58 1.94 -2.76
CA PHE A 164 8.90 1.12 -1.59
C PHE A 164 10.20 1.59 -0.92
N GLY A 165 11.23 1.95 -1.70
CA GLY A 165 12.49 2.45 -1.18
C GLY A 165 12.35 3.76 -0.41
N ILE A 166 11.73 4.78 -1.02
CA ILE A 166 11.51 6.09 -0.36
C ILE A 166 10.66 5.93 0.89
N THR A 167 9.59 5.15 0.81
CA THR A 167 8.68 4.92 1.94
C THR A 167 9.38 4.17 3.06
N THR A 168 10.17 3.14 2.74
CA THR A 168 10.98 2.40 3.73
C THR A 168 11.93 3.34 4.48
N VAL A 169 12.64 4.20 3.75
CA VAL A 169 13.55 5.19 4.35
C VAL A 169 12.78 6.16 5.24
N ALA A 170 11.63 6.67 4.78
CA ALA A 170 10.79 7.57 5.56
C ALA A 170 10.29 6.92 6.86
N ILE A 171 9.81 5.68 6.80
CA ILE A 171 9.35 4.92 7.97
C ILE A 171 10.50 4.74 8.96
N ILE A 172 11.70 4.39 8.50
CA ILE A 172 12.88 4.21 9.37
C ILE A 172 13.26 5.54 10.05
N LEU A 173 13.30 6.63 9.28
CA LEU A 173 13.63 7.96 9.82
C LEU A 173 12.62 8.40 10.88
N ILE A 174 11.33 8.22 10.60
CA ILE A 174 10.25 8.55 11.54
C ILE A 174 10.35 7.63 12.78
N GLY A 175 10.56 6.33 12.61
CA GLY A 175 10.72 5.40 13.72
C GLY A 175 11.88 5.75 14.64
N TYR A 176 13.01 6.21 14.07
CA TYR A 176 14.12 6.73 14.87
C TYR A 176 13.78 8.04 15.57
N LEU A 177 13.11 8.97 14.87
CA LEU A 177 12.67 10.24 15.46
C LEU A 177 11.79 10.00 16.70
N PHE A 178 10.90 9.02 16.65
CA PHE A 178 10.05 8.64 17.79
C PHE A 178 10.77 7.85 18.89
N ASN A 179 11.93 7.24 18.60
CA ASN A 179 12.75 6.56 19.59
C ASN A 179 13.76 7.50 20.27
N LEU A 180 13.92 8.73 19.80
CA LEU A 180 14.73 9.72 20.49
C LEU A 180 14.12 10.03 21.86
N PRO A 181 14.92 10.10 22.92
CA PRO A 181 14.44 10.60 24.20
C PRO A 181 14.04 12.07 24.03
N LEU A 182 12.73 12.35 24.06
CA LEU A 182 12.22 13.71 24.30
C LEU A 182 12.29 14.04 25.79
#